data_AF-A0ABD5F333-F1
#
_entry.id   AF-A0ABD5F333-F1
#
_cell.length_a   1.000
_cell.length_b   1.000
_cell.length_c   1.000
_cell.angle_alpha   90.00
_cell.angle_beta   90.00
_cell.angle_gamma   90.00
#
_symmetry.space_group_name_H-M   'P 1'
#
loop_
_entity.id
_entity.type
_entity.pdbx_description
1 polymer ?
#
loop_
_entity_poly.entity_id
_entity_poly.type
_entity_poly.pdbx_seq_one_letter_code
_entity_poly.pdbx_strand_id
1 'polypeptide(L)'
;IWDRGFKEVMADAVAEALDKAEKLYVSVDIDVLDPAHAPGTGTPEPGGLTSADLLRMVRELCRTHDVAGVDVVEVAPAYDHAELTVNAAHRVVFEALSGMAARRRDATQTPAGPPAR
;
A
#
# COMPACT_ATOMS: atom_id res chain seq x y z
N ILE A 1 12.37 -5.08 -7.19
CA ILE A 1 12.59 -3.65 -7.56
C ILE A 1 13.62 -3.51 -8.67
N TRP A 2 14.81 -4.07 -8.50
CA TRP A 2 15.94 -3.81 -9.38
C TRP A 2 15.79 -4.40 -10.79
N ASP A 3 15.27 -5.63 -10.90
CA ASP A 3 15.14 -6.27 -12.21
C ASP A 3 13.76 -6.07 -12.84
N ARG A 4 12.70 -6.43 -12.10
CA ARG A 4 11.31 -6.41 -12.58
C ARG A 4 10.54 -5.13 -12.22
N GLY A 5 11.08 -4.33 -11.30
CA GLY A 5 10.34 -3.20 -10.74
C GLY A 5 9.16 -3.63 -9.85
N PHE A 6 8.55 -2.65 -9.19
CA PHE A 6 7.39 -2.87 -8.34
C PHE A 6 6.11 -3.15 -9.12
N LYS A 7 5.87 -2.40 -10.21
CA LYS A 7 4.61 -2.47 -10.96
C LYS A 7 4.35 -3.87 -11.51
N GLU A 8 5.38 -4.51 -12.05
CA GLU A 8 5.27 -5.85 -12.61
C GLU A 8 5.01 -6.90 -11.52
N VAL A 9 5.81 -6.88 -10.44
CA VAL A 9 5.63 -7.81 -9.31
C VAL A 9 4.28 -7.64 -8.64
N MET A 10 3.80 -6.40 -8.47
CA MET A 10 2.49 -6.15 -7.89
C MET A 10 1.36 -6.62 -8.80
N ALA A 11 1.48 -6.44 -10.12
CA ALA A 11 0.47 -6.93 -11.06
C ALA A 11 0.30 -8.45 -10.95
N ASP A 12 1.40 -9.19 -10.86
CA ASP A 12 1.37 -10.65 -10.66
C ASP A 12 0.72 -11.02 -9.33
N ALA A 13 1.16 -10.39 -8.23
CA ALA A 13 0.65 -10.69 -6.90
C ALA A 13 -0.86 -10.38 -6.78
N VAL A 14 -1.31 -9.29 -7.39
CA VAL A 14 -2.73 -8.93 -7.44
C VAL A 14 -3.52 -9.90 -8.31
N ALA A 15 -2.99 -10.32 -9.46
CA ALA A 15 -3.65 -11.30 -10.30
C ALA A 15 -3.83 -12.63 -9.57
N GLU A 16 -2.80 -13.09 -8.84
CA GLU A 16 -2.89 -14.30 -8.03
C GLU A 16 -3.92 -14.16 -6.89
N ALA A 17 -3.95 -13.02 -6.21
CA ALA A 17 -4.90 -12.79 -5.12
C ALA A 17 -6.36 -12.75 -5.63
N LEU A 18 -6.60 -12.08 -6.76
CA LEU A 18 -7.94 -11.92 -7.34
C LEU A 18 -8.46 -13.17 -8.06
N ASP A 19 -7.62 -14.16 -8.35
CA ASP A 19 -8.07 -15.47 -8.83
C ASP A 19 -8.99 -16.18 -7.81
N LYS A 20 -8.83 -15.85 -6.51
CA LYS A 20 -9.54 -16.50 -5.40
C LYS A 20 -10.51 -15.56 -4.66
N ALA A 21 -10.57 -14.28 -5.02
CA ALA A 21 -11.36 -13.28 -4.31
C ALA A 21 -11.77 -12.10 -5.20
N GLU A 22 -12.91 -11.48 -4.90
CA GLU A 22 -13.40 -10.31 -5.64
C GLU A 22 -12.72 -8.99 -5.21
N LYS A 23 -12.15 -8.95 -4.00
CA LYS A 23 -11.55 -7.76 -3.39
C LYS A 23 -10.24 -8.10 -2.68
N LEU A 24 -9.36 -7.11 -2.61
CA LEU A 24 -8.09 -7.23 -1.92
C LEU A 24 -8.23 -6.87 -0.45
N TYR A 25 -7.53 -7.61 0.41
CA TYR A 25 -7.19 -7.17 1.76
C TYR A 25 -5.69 -6.92 1.79
N VAL A 26 -5.27 -5.72 2.20
CA VAL A 26 -3.86 -5.32 2.16
C VAL A 26 -3.34 -5.26 3.59
N SER A 27 -2.42 -6.17 3.93
CA SER A 27 -1.70 -6.10 5.18
C SER A 27 -0.32 -5.50 4.95
N VAL A 28 0.01 -4.45 5.71
CA VAL A 28 1.32 -3.78 5.62
C VAL A 28 2.08 -4.01 6.91
N ASP A 29 3.03 -4.92 6.86
CA ASP A 29 4.09 -4.99 7.86
C ASP A 29 5.02 -3.80 7.67
N ILE A 30 5.23 -2.99 8.72
CA ILE A 30 6.06 -1.80 8.61
C ILE A 30 7.56 -2.14 8.49
N ASP A 31 7.96 -3.35 8.89
CA ASP A 31 9.34 -3.81 8.79
C ASP A 31 9.78 -4.17 7.35
N VAL A 32 8.86 -4.10 6.37
CA VAL A 32 9.19 -4.10 4.94
C VAL A 32 10.07 -2.91 4.54
N LEU A 33 10.04 -1.83 5.34
CA LEU A 33 10.92 -0.68 5.18
C LEU A 33 12.30 -0.99 5.75
N ASP A 34 13.33 -0.48 5.09
CA ASP A 34 14.67 -0.54 5.66
C ASP A 34 14.69 0.14 7.06
N PRO A 35 15.48 -0.36 8.03
CA PRO A 35 15.52 0.20 9.39
C PRO A 35 15.92 1.68 9.44
N ALA A 36 16.56 2.23 8.40
CA ALA A 36 16.78 3.66 8.26
C ALA A 36 15.47 4.48 8.14
N HIS A 37 14.40 3.83 7.73
CA HIS A 37 13.07 4.38 7.52
C HIS A 37 12.04 3.92 8.57
N ALA A 38 12.21 2.71 9.13
CA ALA A 38 11.32 2.13 10.14
C ALA A 38 12.11 1.43 11.27
N PRO A 39 12.84 2.17 12.13
CA PRO A 39 13.61 1.57 13.23
C PRO A 39 12.72 1.02 14.36
N GLY A 40 11.46 1.44 14.43
CA GLY A 40 10.49 1.17 15.48
C GLY A 40 9.66 -0.08 15.22
N THR A 41 10.31 -1.23 15.05
CA THR A 41 9.69 -2.56 14.87
C THR A 41 10.41 -3.59 15.75
N GLY A 42 9.78 -4.74 16.00
CA GLY A 42 10.40 -5.86 16.72
C GLY A 42 11.53 -6.55 15.95
N THR A 43 11.51 -6.46 14.62
CA THR A 43 12.38 -7.22 13.69
C THR A 43 12.96 -6.34 12.58
N PRO A 44 13.92 -5.45 12.87
CA PRO A 44 14.52 -4.59 11.84
C PRO A 44 15.34 -5.42 10.82
N GLU A 45 14.96 -5.36 9.53
CA GLU A 45 15.61 -6.11 8.43
C GLU A 45 16.29 -5.18 7.39
N PRO A 46 17.63 -5.12 7.33
CA PRO A 46 18.35 -4.27 6.37
C PRO A 46 18.13 -4.66 4.91
N GLY A 47 18.09 -3.65 4.02
CA GLY A 47 17.91 -3.83 2.57
C GLY A 47 16.45 -3.73 2.10
N GLY A 48 15.57 -3.26 2.99
CA GLY A 48 14.15 -3.06 2.72
C GLY A 48 13.85 -1.87 1.81
N LEU A 49 12.56 -1.54 1.73
CA LEU A 49 12.04 -0.44 0.93
C LEU A 49 12.37 0.93 1.54
N THR A 50 12.41 1.96 0.69
CA THR A 50 12.34 3.34 1.19
C THR A 50 10.89 3.71 1.52
N SER A 51 10.68 4.67 2.43
CA SER A 51 9.32 5.16 2.73
C SER A 51 8.61 5.67 1.48
N ALA A 52 9.33 6.35 0.58
CA ALA A 52 8.76 6.90 -0.65
C ALA A 52 8.23 5.80 -1.59
N ASP A 53 8.90 4.66 -1.63
CA ASP A 53 8.44 3.51 -2.40
C ASP A 53 7.14 2.99 -1.82
N LEU A 54 7.14 2.56 -0.55
CA LEU A 54 5.96 1.98 0.11
C LEU A 54 4.72 2.88 0.00
N LEU A 55 4.86 4.18 0.25
CA LEU A 55 3.72 5.11 0.20
C LEU A 55 3.11 5.21 -1.21
N ARG A 56 3.95 5.27 -2.26
CA ARG A 56 3.47 5.26 -3.64
C ARG A 56 2.82 3.94 -4.02
N MET A 57 3.41 2.84 -3.56
CA MET A 57 2.91 1.49 -3.80
C MET A 57 1.50 1.30 -3.25
N VAL A 58 1.31 1.61 -1.95
CA VAL A 58 0.02 1.52 -1.27
C VAL A 58 -1.02 2.43 -1.92
N ARG A 59 -0.63 3.68 -2.23
CA ARG A 59 -1.53 4.63 -2.88
C ARG A 59 -2.06 4.11 -4.21
N GLU A 60 -1.17 3.61 -5.06
CA GLU A 60 -1.53 3.12 -6.38
C GLU A 60 -2.38 1.85 -6.30
N LEU A 61 -2.02 0.90 -5.43
CA LEU A 61 -2.79 -0.32 -5.20
C LEU A 61 -4.24 -0.01 -4.79
N CYS A 62 -4.42 0.86 -3.79
CA CYS A 62 -5.74 1.24 -3.30
C CYS A 62 -6.54 2.12 -4.28
N ARG A 63 -5.88 2.79 -5.22
CA ARG A 63 -6.54 3.56 -6.28
C ARG A 63 -7.03 2.68 -7.43
N THR A 64 -6.25 1.67 -7.80
CA THR A 64 -6.48 0.87 -9.02
C THR A 64 -7.34 -0.36 -8.75
N HIS A 65 -7.37 -0.88 -7.52
CA HIS A 65 -8.08 -2.10 -7.16
C HIS A 65 -9.17 -1.87 -6.10
N ASP A 66 -10.16 -2.77 -6.04
CA ASP A 66 -11.18 -2.74 -4.99
C ASP A 66 -10.63 -3.37 -3.70
N VAL A 67 -10.31 -2.53 -2.72
CA VAL A 67 -9.74 -2.95 -1.44
C VAL A 67 -10.85 -3.00 -0.38
N ALA A 68 -11.01 -4.16 0.25
CA ALA A 68 -11.98 -4.39 1.33
C ALA A 68 -11.50 -3.82 2.67
N GLY A 69 -10.19 -3.84 2.92
CA GLY A 69 -9.60 -3.36 4.17
C GLY A 69 -8.08 -3.27 4.07
N VAL A 70 -7.51 -2.48 4.98
CA VAL A 70 -6.06 -2.32 5.15
C VAL A 70 -5.73 -2.36 6.63
N ASP A 71 -4.68 -3.09 6.99
CA ASP A 71 -4.05 -2.98 8.31
C ASP A 71 -2.57 -2.56 8.18
N VAL A 72 -2.04 -1.98 9.25
CA VAL A 72 -0.62 -1.67 9.40
C VAL A 72 -0.16 -2.30 10.70
N VAL A 73 0.81 -3.20 10.62
CA VAL A 73 1.25 -4.06 11.72
C VAL A 73 2.72 -3.81 12.06
N GLU A 74 3.17 -4.42 13.16
CA GLU A 74 4.55 -4.35 13.70
C GLU A 74 5.10 -2.95 13.99
N VAL A 75 4.21 -1.98 14.21
CA VAL A 75 4.61 -0.66 14.70
C VAL A 75 4.89 -0.74 16.20
N ALA A 76 6.15 -0.53 16.59
CA ALA A 76 6.61 -0.54 17.98
C ALA A 76 7.15 0.85 18.38
N PRO A 77 6.28 1.76 18.90
CA PRO A 77 6.68 3.12 19.30
C PRO A 77 7.81 3.16 20.34
N ALA A 78 7.93 2.13 21.17
CA ALA A 78 8.99 2.03 22.18
C ALA A 78 10.40 1.96 21.57
N TYR A 79 10.53 1.51 20.32
CA TYR A 79 11.81 1.43 19.59
C TYR A 79 12.00 2.60 18.59
N ASP A 80 10.99 3.46 18.46
CA ASP A 80 10.96 4.53 17.45
C ASP A 80 11.53 5.85 17.99
N HIS A 81 12.84 5.91 18.14
CA HIS A 81 13.58 7.03 18.76
C HIS A 81 13.37 8.40 18.10
N ALA A 82 12.89 8.46 16.85
CA ALA A 82 12.66 9.69 16.10
C ALA A 82 11.28 9.74 15.43
N GLU A 83 10.33 8.92 15.90
CA GLU A 83 8.95 8.83 15.38
C GLU A 83 8.88 8.51 13.87
N LEU A 84 9.94 7.95 13.29
CA LEU A 84 10.03 7.70 11.85
C LEU A 84 9.02 6.62 11.45
N THR A 85 8.93 5.56 12.25
CA THR A 85 8.11 4.38 11.97
C THR A 85 6.64 4.70 12.17
N VAL A 86 6.30 5.38 13.27
CA VAL A 86 4.93 5.82 13.55
C VAL A 86 4.45 6.79 12.47
N ASN A 87 5.31 7.72 12.02
CA ASN A 87 4.95 8.64 10.93
C ASN A 87 4.81 7.92 9.58
N ALA A 88 5.65 6.93 9.30
CA ALA A 88 5.53 6.08 8.11
C ALA A 88 4.21 5.30 8.12
N ALA A 89 3.89 4.63 9.23
CA ALA A 89 2.64 3.89 9.41
C ALA A 89 1.40 4.80 9.26
N HIS A 90 1.41 5.98 9.87
CA HIS A 90 0.36 6.98 9.69
C HIS A 90 0.20 7.37 8.21
N ARG A 91 1.29 7.58 7.48
CA ARG A 91 1.24 7.91 6.06
C ARG A 91 0.79 6.76 5.18
N VAL A 92 1.11 5.52 5.52
CA VAL A 92 0.55 4.33 4.85
C VAL A 92 -0.97 4.34 4.94
N VAL A 93 -1.54 4.53 6.14
CA VAL A 93 -2.99 4.63 6.34
C VAL A 93 -3.58 5.79 5.53
N PHE A 94 -2.95 6.95 5.55
CA PHE A 94 -3.41 8.13 4.81
C PHE A 94 -3.43 7.88 3.30
N GLU A 95 -2.37 7.29 2.74
CA GLU A 95 -2.28 6.99 1.31
C GLU A 95 -3.25 5.90 0.88
N ALA A 96 -3.46 4.87 1.71
CA ALA A 96 -4.48 3.84 1.45
C ALA A 96 -5.88 4.47 1.34
N LEU A 97 -6.30 5.22 2.36
CA LEU A 97 -7.60 5.89 2.39
C LEU A 97 -7.76 6.85 1.21
N SER A 98 -6.72 7.61 0.92
CA SER A 98 -6.73 8.57 -0.18
C SER A 98 -6.77 7.87 -1.55
N GLY A 99 -6.13 6.71 -1.70
CA GLY A 99 -6.23 5.85 -2.89
C GLY A 99 -7.64 5.35 -3.10
N MET A 100 -8.25 4.78 -2.05
CA MET A 100 -9.65 4.33 -2.07
C MET A 100 -10.62 5.46 -2.42
N ALA A 101 -10.41 6.66 -1.85
CA ALA A 101 -11.22 7.83 -2.15
C ALA A 101 -11.07 8.27 -3.61
N ALA A 102 -9.84 8.28 -4.15
CA ALA A 102 -9.58 8.58 -5.55
C ALA A 102 -10.26 7.56 -6.47
N ARG A 103 -10.20 6.25 -6.17
CA ARG A 103 -10.90 5.22 -6.93
C ARG A 103 -12.41 5.48 -7.01
N ARG A 104 -13.04 5.78 -5.86
CA ARG A 104 -14.48 6.07 -5.79
C ARG A 104 -14.84 7.28 -6.66
N ARG A 105 -14.03 8.35 -6.58
CA ARG A 105 -14.21 9.55 -7.40
C ARG A 105 -14.08 9.23 -8.90
N ASP A 106 -13.04 8.50 -9.29
CA ASP A 106 -12.76 8.16 -10.69
C ASP A 106 -13.89 7.26 -11.26
N ALA A 107 -14.45 6.34 -10.44
CA ALA A 107 -15.61 5.53 -10.81
C ALA A 107 -16.88 6.36 -11.04
N THR A 108 -17.11 7.41 -10.22
CA THR A 108 -18.28 8.31 -10.38
C THR A 108 -18.17 9.27 -11.55
N GLN A 109 -16.96 9.51 -12.08
CA GLN A 109 -16.70 10.46 -13.17
C GLN A 109 -16.67 9.81 -14.55
N THR A 110 -16.83 8.49 -14.64
CA THR A 110 -16.92 7.79 -15.93
C THR A 110 -18.29 8.09 -16.56
N PRO A 111 -18.38 8.80 -17.71
CA PRO A 111 -19.67 9.13 -18.33
C PRO A 111 -20.37 7.85 -18.80
N ALA A 112 -21.70 7.79 -18.62
CA ALA A 112 -22.51 6.73 -19.20
C ALA A 112 -22.25 6.69 -20.71
N GLY A 113 -21.89 5.51 -21.23
CA GLY A 113 -21.69 5.30 -22.66
C GLY A 113 -22.91 5.73 -23.48
N PRO A 114 -22.75 6.06 -24.77
CA PRO A 114 -23.87 6.47 -25.60
C PRO A 114 -24.98 5.41 -25.59
N PRO A 115 -26.27 5.81 -25.61
CA PRO A 115 -27.38 4.86 -25.58
C PRO A 115 -27.25 3.91 -26.78
N ALA A 116 -27.44 2.61 -26.50
CA ALA A 116 -27.50 1.58 -27.52
C ALA A 116 -28.59 1.96 -28.54
N ARG A 117 -28.23 1.94 -29.83
CA ARG A 117 -29.14 2.22 -30.94
C ARG A 117 -30.07 1.04 -31.19
#